data_AF-A0A6P5CH50-F1
#
_entry.id   AF-A0A6P5CH50-F1
#
_cell.length_a   1.000
_cell.length_b   1.000
_cell.length_c   1.000
_cell.angle_alpha   90.00
_cell.angle_beta   90.00
_cell.angle_gamma   90.00
#
_symmetry.space_group_name_H-M   'P 1'
#
loop_
_entity.id
_entity.type
_entity.pdbx_description
1 polymer ?
#
loop_
_entity_poly.entity_id
_entity_poly.type
_entity_poly.pdbx_seq_one_letter_code
_entity_poly.pdbx_strand_id
1 'polypeptide(L)'
;MAVRLSELFWFDLLGMGEIPLGFKPGMKSNGIDINYMKNFERLYEGAGMWLSDSHLARYELDGPQLNAQLEGWLSQVQSTKRPARAIIAPHAGYTYCGSCAAHAYKQVDPSITRRIFILGPSHHVPLSRCALSSVDIYRTPLYDLRIDQKIYGELWKTGMFERMSLQTDEDEHSIEMHLPYTAKAMESHKDEFTIIPVLVGALSESKEQEFGKLFSKYLAEPSNLFVVSSDFCHWGYEYYRTIRSCIF
;
A
#
# COMPACT_ATOMS: atom_id res chain seq x y z
N MET A 1 -0.30 -17.97 8.70
CA MET A 1 0.66 -17.57 9.77
C MET A 1 1.59 -16.44 9.31
N ALA A 2 1.15 -15.53 8.41
CA ALA A 2 2.05 -14.58 7.73
C ALA A 2 2.05 -13.15 8.32
N VAL A 3 1.02 -12.77 9.07
CA VAL A 3 0.76 -11.36 9.48
C VAL A 3 1.68 -10.85 10.59
N ARG A 4 2.42 -11.73 11.29
CA ARG A 4 3.03 -11.39 12.61
C ARG A 4 4.40 -10.70 12.58
N LEU A 5 5.00 -10.50 11.42
CA LEU A 5 6.35 -9.92 11.28
C LEU A 5 6.33 -8.60 10.50
N SER A 6 5.57 -8.53 9.41
CA SER A 6 5.41 -7.30 8.61
C SER A 6 4.93 -6.09 9.43
N GLU A 7 4.11 -6.29 10.46
CA GLU A 7 3.58 -5.20 11.31
C GLU A 7 4.69 -4.44 12.06
N LEU A 8 5.64 -5.15 12.69
CA LEU A 8 6.72 -4.55 13.49
C LEU A 8 7.72 -3.78 12.62
N PHE A 9 8.04 -4.33 11.45
CA PHE A 9 8.94 -3.72 10.49
C PHE A 9 8.55 -2.28 10.10
N TRP A 10 7.25 -1.98 10.00
CA TRP A 10 6.80 -0.62 9.69
C TRP A 10 6.99 0.36 10.84
N PHE A 11 6.90 -0.06 12.10
CA PHE A 11 7.19 0.82 13.24
C PHE A 11 8.67 1.23 13.27
N ASP A 12 9.58 0.29 12.95
CA ASP A 12 11.01 0.56 12.81
C ASP A 12 11.30 1.51 11.63
N LEU A 13 10.67 1.29 10.47
CA LEU A 13 10.83 2.17 9.30
C LEU A 13 10.31 3.59 9.55
N LEU A 14 9.27 3.75 10.38
CA LEU A 14 8.65 5.03 10.71
C LEU A 14 9.25 5.72 11.96
N GLY A 15 10.27 5.12 12.58
CA GLY A 15 11.18 5.81 13.50
C GLY A 15 10.61 6.13 14.89
N MET A 16 9.75 5.28 15.45
CA MET A 16 9.23 5.45 16.82
C MET A 16 10.21 4.99 17.93
N GLY A 17 11.46 5.48 17.88
CA GLY A 17 12.51 5.39 18.93
C GLY A 17 13.31 4.06 18.99
N GLU A 18 14.63 4.00 19.25
CA GLU A 18 15.64 5.06 19.50
C GLU A 18 17.10 4.63 19.15
N ILE A 19 17.84 5.50 18.42
CA ILE A 19 19.31 5.75 18.35
C ILE A 19 20.36 4.62 17.97
N PRO A 20 21.62 4.95 17.54
CA PRO A 20 22.17 4.36 16.29
C PRO A 20 23.59 3.77 16.35
N LEU A 21 23.97 2.96 15.34
CA LEU A 21 25.37 2.71 14.99
C LEU A 21 25.59 2.79 13.47
N GLY A 22 26.55 3.61 13.04
CA GLY A 22 26.80 3.92 11.63
C GLY A 22 27.97 3.15 11.02
N PHE A 23 27.92 2.92 9.69
CA PHE A 23 29.08 2.49 8.89
C PHE A 23 28.95 2.91 7.40
N LYS A 24 30.09 3.07 6.73
CA LYS A 24 30.31 3.42 5.29
C LYS A 24 31.69 2.81 4.88
N PRO A 25 32.11 2.74 3.59
CA PRO A 25 31.42 2.86 2.28
C PRO A 25 31.78 1.72 1.27
N GLY A 26 31.35 1.77 -0.02
CA GLY A 26 31.95 0.96 -1.11
C GLY A 26 31.18 0.91 -2.46
N MET A 27 31.89 0.87 -3.62
CA MET A 27 31.37 0.95 -5.02
C MET A 27 31.68 -0.35 -5.85
N LYS A 28 31.28 -0.62 -7.12
CA LYS A 28 30.70 0.15 -8.27
C LYS A 28 30.08 -0.79 -9.34
N SER A 29 29.41 -0.23 -10.38
CA SER A 29 29.24 -0.74 -11.78
C SER A 29 28.45 -2.05 -12.05
N ASN A 30 27.82 -2.32 -13.21
CA ASN A 30 27.49 -1.53 -14.42
C ASN A 30 26.34 -2.23 -15.22
N GLY A 31 25.45 -1.43 -15.85
CA GLY A 31 24.73 -1.66 -17.14
C GLY A 31 23.98 -2.96 -17.47
N ILE A 32 22.76 -2.82 -18.00
CA ILE A 32 22.27 -3.43 -19.27
C ILE A 32 20.93 -2.78 -19.68
N ASP A 33 20.59 -2.95 -20.95
CA ASP A 33 19.65 -2.18 -21.77
C ASP A 33 18.15 -2.33 -21.40
N ILE A 34 17.35 -1.40 -21.90
CA ILE A 34 15.89 -1.32 -21.73
C ILE A 34 15.20 -1.29 -23.11
N ASN A 35 14.23 -2.17 -23.35
CA ASN A 35 13.05 -1.91 -24.20
C ASN A 35 12.18 -3.18 -24.37
N TYR A 36 10.97 -3.17 -23.80
CA TYR A 36 9.72 -3.56 -24.47
C TYR A 36 8.55 -3.34 -23.49
N MET A 37 7.83 -2.22 -23.62
CA MET A 37 6.58 -1.98 -22.89
C MET A 37 5.41 -2.09 -23.87
N LYS A 38 4.51 -3.04 -23.59
CA LYS A 38 3.12 -2.96 -24.07
C LYS A 38 2.30 -2.47 -22.88
N ASN A 39 1.46 -1.46 -23.08
CA ASN A 39 0.62 -0.94 -22.02
C ASN A 39 -0.34 -2.04 -21.56
N PHE A 40 -0.35 -2.33 -20.26
CA PHE A 40 -1.36 -3.17 -19.62
C PHE A 40 -2.05 -2.34 -18.51
N GLU A 41 -3.33 -2.63 -18.27
CA GLU A 41 -4.18 -1.97 -17.28
C GLU A 41 -4.65 -3.00 -16.25
N ARG A 42 -4.67 -2.66 -14.96
CA ARG A 42 -5.32 -3.48 -13.92
C ARG A 42 -6.78 -3.08 -13.82
N LEU A 43 -7.67 -4.04 -14.07
CA LEU A 43 -9.11 -3.88 -13.88
C LEU A 43 -9.46 -3.97 -12.39
N TYR A 44 -10.72 -3.71 -12.11
CA TYR A 44 -11.35 -4.05 -10.84
C TYR A 44 -12.13 -5.37 -11.04
N GLU A 45 -11.85 -6.37 -10.20
CA GLU A 45 -12.70 -7.56 -10.06
C GLU A 45 -13.34 -7.61 -8.67
N GLY A 46 -14.60 -8.02 -8.58
CA GLY A 46 -15.18 -8.51 -7.31
C GLY A 46 -16.47 -7.88 -6.80
N ALA A 47 -17.52 -7.77 -7.62
CA ALA A 47 -18.92 -7.66 -7.15
C ALA A 47 -19.90 -8.22 -8.20
N GLY A 48 -19.68 -9.46 -8.63
CA GLY A 48 -20.53 -10.10 -9.63
C GLY A 48 -20.13 -11.54 -9.89
N MET A 49 -20.78 -12.46 -9.15
CA MET A 49 -20.87 -13.90 -9.49
C MET A 49 -19.57 -14.72 -9.43
N TRP A 50 -19.15 -15.08 -8.21
CA TRP A 50 -18.91 -16.49 -7.84
C TRP A 50 -19.45 -16.72 -6.41
N LEU A 51 -19.93 -17.94 -6.13
CA LEU A 51 -20.72 -18.28 -4.93
C LEU A 51 -19.86 -18.83 -3.77
N SER A 52 -20.39 -18.71 -2.54
CA SER A 52 -19.86 -19.18 -1.23
C SER A 52 -18.41 -18.76 -0.93
N ASP A 53 -18.14 -17.72 -0.14
CA ASP A 53 -18.71 -17.44 1.18
C ASP A 53 -18.91 -15.93 1.47
N SER A 54 -19.56 -15.63 2.58
CA SER A 54 -19.79 -14.26 3.05
C SER A 54 -18.47 -13.51 3.32
N HIS A 55 -18.33 -12.27 2.82
CA HIS A 55 -17.93 -11.06 3.59
C HIS A 55 -17.52 -9.82 2.76
N LEU A 56 -17.08 -9.95 1.50
CA LEU A 56 -16.32 -8.88 0.83
C LEU A 56 -17.14 -8.00 -0.15
N ALA A 57 -18.03 -7.18 0.40
CA ALA A 57 -18.34 -5.89 -0.25
C ALA A 57 -17.12 -4.95 -0.03
N ARG A 58 -16.17 -4.96 -0.99
CA ARG A 58 -14.93 -4.17 -0.91
C ARG A 58 -15.25 -2.68 -0.73
N TYR A 59 -15.93 -2.07 -1.70
CA TYR A 59 -16.42 -0.69 -1.69
C TYR A 59 -17.52 -0.51 -2.75
N GLU A 60 -18.22 0.62 -2.72
CA GLU A 60 -19.26 0.96 -3.71
C GLU A 60 -18.66 1.20 -5.11
N LEU A 61 -19.31 0.72 -6.16
CA LEU A 61 -18.81 0.82 -7.54
C LEU A 61 -19.35 2.02 -8.30
N ASP A 62 -20.48 2.57 -7.87
CA ASP A 62 -20.93 3.86 -8.36
C ASP A 62 -20.02 4.98 -7.84
N GLY A 63 -19.11 5.45 -8.69
CA GLY A 63 -18.12 6.48 -8.37
C GLY A 63 -18.66 7.71 -7.63
N PRO A 64 -19.80 8.30 -8.06
CA PRO A 64 -20.48 9.38 -7.33
C PRO A 64 -20.86 9.02 -5.89
N GLN A 65 -21.44 7.84 -5.64
CA GLN A 65 -21.79 7.37 -4.30
C GLN A 65 -20.53 7.11 -3.46
N LEU A 66 -19.51 6.47 -4.02
CA LEU A 66 -18.23 6.22 -3.33
C LEU A 66 -17.55 7.54 -2.94
N ASN A 67 -17.51 8.53 -3.84
CA ASN A 67 -16.97 9.86 -3.57
C ASN A 67 -17.70 10.54 -2.41
N ALA A 68 -19.04 10.51 -2.41
CA ALA A 68 -19.86 11.09 -1.35
C ALA A 68 -19.66 10.38 -0.01
N GLN A 69 -19.50 9.05 -0.02
CA GLN A 69 -19.23 8.25 1.19
C GLN A 69 -17.87 8.61 1.80
N LEU A 70 -16.82 8.67 0.97
CA LEU A 70 -15.46 9.03 1.42
C LEU A 70 -15.37 10.49 1.91
N GLU A 71 -16.05 11.44 1.25
CA GLU A 71 -16.20 12.82 1.72
C GLU A 71 -16.92 12.87 3.08
N GLY A 72 -17.99 12.08 3.22
CA GLY A 72 -18.76 11.95 4.46
C GLY A 72 -17.90 11.51 5.65
N TRP A 73 -16.95 10.59 5.45
CA TRP A 73 -16.01 10.19 6.51
C TRP A 73 -14.86 11.18 6.70
N LEU A 74 -14.26 11.70 5.63
CA LEU A 74 -13.16 12.66 5.73
C LEU A 74 -13.58 13.99 6.38
N SER A 75 -14.82 14.44 6.18
CA SER A 75 -15.36 15.67 6.79
C SER A 75 -15.51 15.58 8.32
N GLN A 76 -15.71 14.37 8.87
CA GLN A 76 -15.82 14.13 10.32
C GLN A 76 -14.46 14.19 11.06
N VAL A 77 -13.35 14.09 10.33
CA VAL A 77 -12.00 14.07 10.90
C VAL A 77 -11.34 15.44 10.79
N GLN A 78 -10.73 15.89 11.90
CA GLN A 78 -9.86 17.07 11.92
C GLN A 78 -8.42 16.72 11.51
N SER A 79 -7.80 17.61 10.73
CA SER A 79 -6.37 17.51 10.41
C SER A 79 -5.54 17.89 11.64
N THR A 80 -4.73 16.97 12.15
CA THR A 80 -3.88 17.17 13.33
C THR A 80 -2.42 16.75 13.12
N LYS A 81 -2.11 16.05 12.01
CA LYS A 81 -0.78 15.49 11.70
C LYS A 81 -0.28 15.80 10.28
N ARG A 82 -0.88 16.78 9.58
CA ARG A 82 -0.40 17.22 8.26
C ARG A 82 0.98 17.90 8.33
N PRO A 83 1.86 17.71 7.33
CA PRO A 83 1.76 16.71 6.25
C PRO A 83 2.26 15.33 6.73
N ALA A 84 1.42 14.30 6.63
CA ALA A 84 1.84 12.94 6.93
C ALA A 84 2.86 12.44 5.89
N ARG A 85 4.02 11.96 6.36
CA ARG A 85 5.03 11.27 5.54
C ARG A 85 4.74 9.76 5.39
N ALA A 86 3.99 9.21 6.33
CA ALA A 86 3.47 7.85 6.27
C ALA A 86 2.16 7.75 7.07
N ILE A 87 1.35 6.75 6.73
CA ILE A 87 0.14 6.35 7.44
C ILE A 87 0.06 4.82 7.52
N ILE A 88 -0.53 4.29 8.59
CA ILE A 88 -1.01 2.91 8.67
C ILE A 88 -2.53 2.98 8.54
N ALA A 89 -3.12 2.17 7.66
CA ALA A 89 -4.57 2.15 7.43
C ALA A 89 -5.10 0.72 7.15
N PRO A 90 -6.34 0.41 7.58
CA PRO A 90 -6.96 -0.90 7.39
C PRO A 90 -7.33 -1.18 5.93
N HIS A 91 -7.49 -2.46 5.59
CA HIS A 91 -7.88 -2.95 4.26
C HIS A 91 -9.09 -3.91 4.28
N ALA A 92 -9.84 -3.99 5.37
CA ALA A 92 -11.19 -4.55 5.33
C ALA A 92 -12.12 -3.75 4.39
N GLY A 93 -13.29 -4.31 4.08
CA GLY A 93 -14.32 -3.62 3.28
C GLY A 93 -14.78 -2.31 3.94
N TYR A 94 -15.07 -1.28 3.12
CA TYR A 94 -15.31 0.08 3.60
C TYR A 94 -16.50 0.24 4.57
N THR A 95 -17.49 -0.66 4.50
CA THR A 95 -18.58 -0.72 5.49
C THR A 95 -18.08 -0.96 6.92
N TYR A 96 -16.94 -1.65 7.08
CA TYR A 96 -16.37 -2.01 8.39
C TYR A 96 -15.32 -1.01 8.87
N CYS A 97 -14.41 -0.57 7.98
CA CYS A 97 -13.24 0.22 8.37
C CYS A 97 -13.11 1.57 7.65
N GLY A 98 -14.07 1.94 6.78
CA GLY A 98 -14.00 3.15 5.97
C GLY A 98 -13.86 4.43 6.79
N SER A 99 -14.64 4.58 7.86
CA SER A 99 -14.52 5.70 8.80
C SER A 99 -13.19 5.69 9.57
N CYS A 100 -12.66 4.51 9.92
CA CYS A 100 -11.35 4.36 10.57
C CYS A 100 -10.22 4.86 9.65
N ALA A 101 -10.21 4.43 8.39
CA ALA A 101 -9.22 4.86 7.40
C ALA A 101 -9.23 6.39 7.17
N ALA A 102 -10.38 7.07 7.32
CA ALA A 102 -10.46 8.53 7.23
C ALA A 102 -9.54 9.24 8.23
N HIS A 103 -9.34 8.67 9.44
CA HIS A 103 -8.45 9.25 10.45
C HIS A 103 -7.00 9.35 9.95
N ALA A 104 -6.55 8.37 9.17
CA ALA A 104 -5.26 8.33 8.52
C ALA A 104 -5.22 9.25 7.28
N TYR A 105 -6.14 9.04 6.31
CA TYR A 105 -6.13 9.77 5.04
C TYR A 105 -6.35 11.28 5.18
N LYS A 106 -7.07 11.75 6.21
CA LYS A 106 -7.21 13.19 6.47
C LYS A 106 -5.86 13.88 6.76
N GLN A 107 -4.86 13.14 7.23
CA GLN A 107 -3.52 13.67 7.54
C GLN A 107 -2.60 13.78 6.32
N VAL A 108 -3.02 13.27 5.16
CA VAL A 108 -2.33 13.49 3.87
C VAL A 108 -2.52 14.93 3.43
N ASP A 109 -1.46 15.55 2.89
CA ASP A 109 -1.51 16.90 2.34
C ASP A 109 -1.29 16.86 0.81
N PRO A 110 -2.35 17.05 0.00
CA PRO A 110 -2.23 16.97 -1.45
C PRO A 110 -1.39 18.11 -2.06
N SER A 111 -1.19 19.22 -1.34
CA SER A 111 -0.32 20.31 -1.83
C SER A 111 1.16 19.93 -1.83
N ILE A 112 1.56 18.94 -1.01
CA ILE A 112 2.96 18.51 -0.84
C ILE A 112 3.18 17.11 -1.43
N THR A 113 2.24 16.18 -1.25
CA THR A 113 2.39 14.79 -1.69
C THR A 113 2.34 14.67 -3.21
N ARG A 114 3.30 13.95 -3.80
CA ARG A 114 3.37 13.70 -5.26
C ARG A 114 3.63 12.24 -5.63
N ARG A 115 4.13 11.42 -4.69
CA ARG A 115 4.47 10.00 -4.94
C ARG A 115 4.01 9.16 -3.76
N ILE A 116 3.14 8.19 -3.99
CA ILE A 116 2.43 7.46 -2.92
C ILE A 116 2.78 5.98 -3.01
N PHE A 117 3.64 5.51 -2.11
CA PHE A 117 3.95 4.10 -1.93
C PHE A 117 2.78 3.43 -1.22
N ILE A 118 2.26 2.33 -1.76
CA ILE A 118 1.18 1.55 -1.13
C ILE A 118 1.71 0.14 -0.91
N LEU A 119 1.99 -0.18 0.35
CA LEU A 119 2.67 -1.41 0.76
C LEU A 119 1.64 -2.34 1.39
N GLY A 120 1.23 -3.37 0.65
CA GLY A 120 0.15 -4.28 1.04
C GLY A 120 0.63 -5.71 1.26
N PRO A 121 0.20 -6.42 2.33
CA PRO A 121 0.52 -7.82 2.52
C PRO A 121 -0.12 -8.70 1.44
N SER A 122 0.55 -9.82 1.10
CA SER A 122 -0.07 -10.85 0.25
C SER A 122 -0.91 -11.82 1.07
N HIS A 123 -2.18 -11.95 0.69
CA HIS A 123 -3.14 -12.91 1.24
C HIS A 123 -3.21 -14.19 0.42
N HIS A 124 -3.04 -14.10 -0.90
CA HIS A 124 -3.38 -15.17 -1.82
C HIS A 124 -2.17 -15.99 -2.32
N VAL A 125 -0.99 -15.37 -2.47
CA VAL A 125 0.20 -16.04 -3.04
C VAL A 125 1.34 -16.19 -2.02
N PRO A 126 2.03 -17.34 -1.99
CA PRO A 126 3.21 -17.51 -1.15
C PRO A 126 4.39 -16.71 -1.73
N LEU A 127 4.67 -15.55 -1.13
CA LEU A 127 5.75 -14.65 -1.52
C LEU A 127 6.74 -14.51 -0.36
N SER A 128 8.05 -14.60 -0.64
CA SER A 128 9.13 -14.49 0.38
C SER A 128 9.94 -13.17 0.29
N ARG A 129 9.51 -12.28 -0.60
CA ARG A 129 10.13 -10.99 -0.93
C ARG A 129 9.02 -9.94 -1.08
N CYS A 130 9.31 -8.85 -1.79
CA CYS A 130 8.29 -7.95 -2.30
C CYS A 130 8.11 -8.15 -3.82
N ALA A 131 6.94 -7.86 -4.36
CA ALA A 131 6.65 -7.89 -5.79
C ALA A 131 6.10 -6.55 -6.28
N LEU A 132 6.40 -6.23 -7.54
CA LEU A 132 5.91 -5.04 -8.25
C LEU A 132 4.87 -5.45 -9.29
N SER A 133 3.95 -4.54 -9.61
CA SER A 133 2.97 -4.72 -10.67
C SER A 133 3.64 -4.89 -12.04
N SER A 134 2.92 -5.52 -12.97
CA SER A 134 3.24 -5.61 -14.40
C SER A 134 2.43 -4.65 -15.28
N VAL A 135 1.51 -3.88 -14.70
CA VAL A 135 0.70 -2.88 -15.41
C VAL A 135 1.26 -1.45 -15.24
N ASP A 136 0.68 -0.49 -15.97
CA ASP A 136 1.03 0.93 -15.86
C ASP A 136 -0.01 1.76 -15.09
N ILE A 137 -1.25 1.27 -15.00
CA ILE A 137 -2.43 1.98 -14.49
C ILE A 137 -3.26 1.06 -13.60
N TYR A 138 -3.64 1.55 -12.43
CA TYR A 138 -4.63 0.93 -11.55
C TYR A 138 -5.94 1.73 -11.63
N ARG A 139 -7.04 1.07 -12.01
CA ARG A 139 -8.36 1.72 -12.09
C ARG A 139 -8.98 1.94 -10.71
N THR A 140 -9.80 2.99 -10.59
CA THR A 140 -10.71 3.19 -9.44
C THR A 140 -12.06 3.73 -9.93
N PRO A 141 -13.16 3.59 -9.16
CA PRO A 141 -14.44 4.23 -9.50
C PRO A 141 -14.41 5.76 -9.55
N LEU A 142 -13.35 6.41 -9.03
CA LEU A 142 -13.22 7.87 -9.02
C LEU A 142 -12.45 8.38 -10.24
N TYR A 143 -11.23 7.86 -10.42
CA TYR A 143 -10.36 8.07 -11.57
C TYR A 143 -9.16 7.11 -11.53
N ASP A 144 -8.51 6.92 -12.67
CA ASP A 144 -7.40 5.98 -12.84
C ASP A 144 -6.08 6.53 -12.26
N LEU A 145 -5.31 5.67 -11.57
CA LEU A 145 -4.06 6.02 -10.90
C LEU A 145 -2.86 5.48 -11.68
N ARG A 146 -1.88 6.35 -11.98
CA ARG A 146 -0.68 6.01 -12.77
C ARG A 146 0.47 5.55 -11.88
N ILE A 147 1.14 4.48 -12.28
CA ILE A 147 2.35 3.97 -11.60
C ILE A 147 3.56 4.83 -11.94
N ASP A 148 4.41 5.13 -10.94
CA ASP A 148 5.68 5.84 -11.14
C ASP A 148 6.72 4.94 -11.81
N GLN A 149 6.74 4.97 -13.14
CA GLN A 149 7.64 4.18 -13.98
C GLN A 149 9.13 4.41 -13.68
N LYS A 150 9.51 5.60 -13.19
CA LYS A 150 10.90 5.90 -12.83
C LYS A 150 11.27 5.14 -11.56
N ILE A 151 10.47 5.25 -10.49
CA ILE A 151 10.72 4.55 -9.24
C ILE A 151 10.55 3.04 -9.43
N TYR A 152 9.58 2.58 -10.21
CA TYR A 152 9.46 1.16 -10.59
C TYR A 152 10.73 0.64 -11.28
N GLY A 153 11.31 1.42 -12.20
CA GLY A 153 12.59 1.10 -12.82
C GLY A 153 13.76 1.09 -11.83
N GLU A 154 13.81 2.02 -10.87
CA GLU A 154 14.81 2.04 -9.80
C GLU A 154 14.69 0.83 -8.85
N LEU A 155 13.47 0.49 -8.43
CA LEU A 155 13.17 -0.66 -7.57
C LEU A 155 13.50 -1.97 -8.28
N TRP A 156 13.05 -2.15 -9.53
CA TRP A 156 13.32 -3.36 -10.32
C TRP A 156 14.83 -3.63 -10.49
N LYS A 157 15.61 -2.59 -10.79
CA LYS A 157 17.08 -2.68 -10.95
C LYS A 157 17.85 -3.11 -9.70
N THR A 158 17.21 -3.14 -8.52
CA THR A 158 17.84 -3.72 -7.31
C THR A 158 17.98 -5.24 -7.36
N GLY A 159 17.19 -5.93 -8.20
CA GLY A 159 17.08 -7.39 -8.18
C GLY A 159 16.43 -7.96 -6.90
N MET A 160 15.83 -7.10 -6.05
CA MET A 160 15.21 -7.53 -4.80
C MET A 160 13.75 -7.96 -4.95
N PHE A 161 13.08 -7.51 -6.03
CA PHE A 161 11.64 -7.68 -6.25
C PHE A 161 11.32 -8.75 -7.28
N GLU A 162 10.18 -9.39 -7.09
CA GLU A 162 9.52 -10.23 -8.09
C GLU A 162 8.51 -9.39 -8.91
N ARG A 163 7.93 -9.98 -9.96
CA ARG A 163 6.91 -9.33 -10.80
C ARG A 163 5.59 -10.07 -10.64
N MET A 164 4.53 -9.35 -10.29
CA MET A 164 3.18 -9.91 -10.19
C MET A 164 2.66 -10.24 -11.59
N SER A 165 2.00 -11.40 -11.73
CA SER A 165 1.11 -11.64 -12.86
C SER A 165 -0.13 -10.75 -12.73
N LEU A 166 -0.83 -10.46 -13.84
CA LEU A 166 -2.05 -9.65 -13.79
C LEU A 166 -3.10 -10.25 -12.85
N GLN A 167 -3.31 -11.57 -12.90
CA GLN A 167 -4.21 -12.28 -11.99
C GLN A 167 -3.83 -12.08 -10.52
N THR A 168 -2.55 -12.25 -10.18
CA THR A 168 -2.04 -12.03 -8.81
C THR A 168 -2.28 -10.60 -8.31
N ASP A 169 -2.22 -9.64 -9.23
CA ASP A 169 -2.43 -8.23 -8.95
C ASP A 169 -3.93 -7.91 -8.73
N GLU A 170 -4.82 -8.49 -9.55
CA GLU A 170 -6.28 -8.29 -9.51
C GLU A 170 -6.96 -9.08 -8.37
N ASP A 171 -6.46 -10.27 -8.04
CA ASP A 171 -6.93 -11.09 -6.90
C ASP A 171 -6.70 -10.36 -5.56
N GLU A 172 -5.57 -9.66 -5.41
CA GLU A 172 -5.14 -9.05 -4.15
C GLU A 172 -5.87 -7.74 -3.85
N HIS A 173 -6.40 -7.63 -2.62
CA HIS A 173 -7.21 -6.51 -2.18
C HIS A 173 -6.47 -5.57 -1.21
N SER A 174 -5.39 -6.02 -0.56
CA SER A 174 -4.69 -5.23 0.46
C SER A 174 -4.12 -3.89 -0.05
N ILE A 175 -3.73 -3.84 -1.33
CA ILE A 175 -3.33 -2.62 -2.05
C ILE A 175 -4.56 -1.89 -2.61
N GLU A 176 -5.50 -2.64 -3.20
CA GLU A 176 -6.70 -2.08 -3.85
C GLU A 176 -7.54 -1.21 -2.91
N MET A 177 -7.67 -1.63 -1.65
CA MET A 177 -8.51 -0.96 -0.66
C MET A 177 -8.00 0.45 -0.29
N HIS A 178 -6.77 0.80 -0.68
CA HIS A 178 -6.20 2.15 -0.53
C HIS A 178 -6.36 3.04 -1.76
N LEU A 179 -6.72 2.50 -2.92
CA LEU A 179 -6.78 3.29 -4.16
C LEU A 179 -7.90 4.33 -4.16
N PRO A 180 -9.16 4.01 -3.79
CA PRO A 180 -10.22 5.03 -3.76
C PRO A 180 -9.96 6.11 -2.71
N TYR A 181 -9.45 5.73 -1.53
CA TYR A 181 -9.08 6.67 -0.48
C TYR A 181 -7.91 7.59 -0.90
N THR A 182 -6.92 7.05 -1.60
CA THR A 182 -5.81 7.81 -2.18
C THR A 182 -6.32 8.77 -3.25
N ALA A 183 -7.15 8.29 -4.18
CA ALA A 183 -7.77 9.11 -5.22
C ALA A 183 -8.60 10.26 -4.61
N LYS A 184 -9.39 9.98 -3.57
CA LYS A 184 -10.17 11.00 -2.87
C LYS A 184 -9.30 12.02 -2.14
N ALA A 185 -8.30 11.58 -1.37
CA ALA A 185 -7.40 12.49 -0.64
C ALA A 185 -6.59 13.41 -1.57
N MET A 186 -6.30 12.96 -2.80
CA MET A 186 -5.52 13.68 -3.81
C MET A 186 -6.36 14.39 -4.88
N GLU A 187 -7.69 14.41 -4.78
CA GLU A 187 -8.60 14.87 -5.85
C GLU A 187 -8.28 16.27 -6.40
N SER A 188 -7.84 17.18 -5.53
CA SER A 188 -7.48 18.57 -5.86
C SER A 188 -6.23 18.71 -6.73
N HIS A 189 -5.39 17.66 -6.77
CA HIS A 189 -4.12 17.59 -7.50
C HIS A 189 -4.04 16.27 -8.31
N LYS A 190 -5.19 15.77 -8.78
CA LYS A 190 -5.35 14.41 -9.32
C LYS A 190 -4.37 14.03 -10.43
N ASP A 191 -3.95 14.99 -11.24
CA ASP A 191 -3.08 14.78 -12.40
C ASP A 191 -1.57 14.92 -12.05
N GLU A 192 -1.24 15.41 -10.85
CA GLU A 192 0.11 15.75 -10.41
C GLU A 192 0.83 14.65 -9.61
N PHE A 193 0.18 13.53 -9.30
CA PHE A 193 0.77 12.47 -8.48
C PHE A 193 0.83 11.10 -9.17
N THR A 194 1.65 10.22 -8.61
CA THR A 194 1.83 8.82 -9.02
C THR A 194 1.77 7.89 -7.82
N ILE A 195 1.40 6.62 -8.07
CA ILE A 195 1.43 5.55 -7.07
C ILE A 195 2.60 4.59 -7.29
N ILE A 196 3.04 3.93 -6.22
CA ILE A 196 4.05 2.88 -6.21
C ILE A 196 3.48 1.71 -5.40
N PRO A 197 2.58 0.89 -5.99
CA PRO A 197 2.07 -0.29 -5.31
C PRO A 197 3.19 -1.32 -5.15
N VAL A 198 3.27 -1.97 -3.99
CA VAL A 198 4.23 -3.02 -3.69
C VAL A 198 3.52 -4.09 -2.87
N LEU A 199 3.49 -5.31 -3.39
CA LEU A 199 3.01 -6.47 -2.66
C LEU A 199 4.14 -6.98 -1.76
N VAL A 200 3.85 -7.15 -0.47
CA VAL A 200 4.80 -7.54 0.57
C VAL A 200 4.47 -8.96 1.01
N GLY A 201 5.42 -9.88 0.81
CA GLY A 201 5.27 -11.27 1.22
C GLY A 201 5.56 -11.51 2.71
N ALA A 202 5.65 -12.78 3.07
CA ALA A 202 6.16 -13.22 4.36
C ALA A 202 7.69 -13.03 4.39
N LEU A 203 8.12 -11.81 4.71
CA LEU A 203 9.53 -11.47 4.86
C LEU A 203 10.14 -12.14 6.10
N SER A 204 11.44 -12.36 6.07
CA SER A 204 12.24 -12.59 7.28
C SER A 204 12.78 -11.27 7.82
N GLU A 205 13.16 -11.23 9.10
CA GLU A 205 13.75 -10.05 9.75
C GLU A 205 14.93 -9.44 8.96
N SER A 206 15.80 -10.28 8.38
CA SER A 206 16.89 -9.80 7.51
C SER A 206 16.39 -9.15 6.22
N LYS A 207 15.27 -9.62 5.66
CA LYS A 207 14.65 -9.04 4.46
C LYS A 207 13.86 -7.78 4.78
N GLU A 208 13.22 -7.71 5.94
CA GLU A 208 12.65 -6.49 6.51
C GLU A 208 13.74 -5.41 6.60
N GLN A 209 14.86 -5.67 7.29
CA GLN A 209 15.98 -4.73 7.38
C GLN A 209 16.54 -4.31 6.00
N GLU A 210 16.67 -5.23 5.04
CA GLU A 210 17.08 -4.93 3.66
C GLU A 210 16.08 -3.99 2.94
N PHE A 211 14.79 -4.31 2.97
CA PHE A 211 13.75 -3.50 2.33
C PHE A 211 13.56 -2.15 3.04
N GLY A 212 13.68 -2.09 4.37
CA GLY A 212 13.61 -0.85 5.13
C GLY A 212 14.74 0.09 4.77
N LYS A 213 15.96 -0.43 4.69
CA LYS A 213 17.11 0.32 4.19
C LYS A 213 16.91 0.80 2.76
N LEU A 214 16.32 -0.01 1.87
CA LEU A 214 16.00 0.39 0.50
C LEU A 214 14.92 1.49 0.45
N PHE A 215 13.86 1.38 1.24
CA PHE A 215 12.76 2.34 1.24
C PHE A 215 13.10 3.64 1.99
N SER A 216 14.03 3.60 2.95
CA SER A 216 14.46 4.77 3.75
C SER A 216 14.81 6.00 2.91
N LYS A 217 15.50 5.83 1.76
CA LYS A 217 15.83 6.94 0.87
C LYS A 217 14.60 7.62 0.25
N TYR A 218 13.53 6.86 -0.03
CA TYR A 218 12.29 7.42 -0.54
C TYR A 218 11.41 7.95 0.60
N LEU A 219 11.53 7.41 1.82
CA LEU A 219 10.88 7.97 3.01
C LEU A 219 11.57 9.28 3.47
N ALA A 220 12.83 9.54 3.13
CA ALA A 220 13.47 10.84 3.38
C ALA A 220 12.84 11.98 2.54
N GLU A 221 12.45 11.71 1.30
CA GLU A 221 11.97 12.70 0.31
C GLU A 221 10.60 13.33 0.68
N PRO A 222 10.51 14.63 1.01
CA PRO A 222 9.28 15.26 1.54
C PRO A 222 8.00 15.09 0.71
N SER A 223 8.13 14.95 -0.61
CA SER A 223 7.00 14.73 -1.53
C SER A 223 6.37 13.33 -1.45
N ASN A 224 6.97 12.41 -0.69
CA ASN A 224 6.60 10.99 -0.71
C ASN A 224 5.75 10.63 0.50
N LEU A 225 4.66 9.91 0.25
CA LEU A 225 3.81 9.29 1.27
C LEU A 225 4.01 7.78 1.23
N PHE A 226 4.05 7.16 2.41
CA PHE A 226 3.99 5.70 2.58
C PHE A 226 2.65 5.30 3.21
N VAL A 227 1.78 4.66 2.44
CA VAL A 227 0.59 3.97 2.94
C VAL A 227 0.98 2.54 3.26
N VAL A 228 1.00 2.21 4.55
CA VAL A 228 1.19 0.86 5.07
C VAL A 228 -0.20 0.25 5.29
N SER A 229 -0.50 -0.82 4.57
CA SER A 229 -1.77 -1.50 4.65
C SER A 229 -1.75 -2.57 5.74
N SER A 230 -2.53 -2.39 6.80
CA SER A 230 -2.68 -3.41 7.84
C SER A 230 -4.01 -3.26 8.58
N ASP A 231 -4.76 -4.36 8.61
CA ASP A 231 -5.68 -4.62 9.71
C ASP A 231 -4.87 -5.02 10.96
N PHE A 232 -5.47 -4.98 12.16
CA PHE A 232 -4.80 -5.26 13.43
C PHE A 232 -5.16 -6.68 13.94
N CYS A 233 -5.83 -6.81 15.09
CA CYS A 233 -6.15 -8.12 15.65
C CYS A 233 -7.37 -8.78 14.94
N HIS A 234 -7.11 -9.84 14.18
CA HIS A 234 -8.12 -10.83 13.80
C HIS A 234 -8.35 -11.78 14.99
N TRP A 235 -9.42 -11.55 15.75
CA TRP A 235 -9.77 -12.33 16.94
C TRP A 235 -10.92 -13.30 16.67
N GLY A 236 -10.80 -14.54 17.13
CA GLY A 236 -11.87 -15.54 16.98
C GLY A 236 -11.33 -16.97 16.96
N TYR A 237 -12.24 -17.92 17.11
CA TYR A 237 -11.92 -19.35 16.96
C TYR A 237 -11.55 -19.67 15.50
N GLU A 238 -12.24 -19.00 14.58
CA GLU A 238 -12.10 -19.00 13.12
C GLU A 238 -10.69 -18.56 12.67
N TYR A 239 -10.05 -17.67 13.45
CA TYR A 239 -8.69 -17.18 13.21
C TYR A 239 -7.62 -17.90 14.06
N TYR A 240 -8.03 -18.90 14.85
CA TYR A 240 -7.19 -19.61 15.83
C TYR A 240 -6.44 -18.66 16.80
N ARG A 241 -7.00 -17.48 17.09
CA ARG A 241 -6.41 -16.42 17.93
C ARG A 241 -7.33 -16.08 19.10
N THR A 242 -6.81 -16.25 20.32
CA THR A 242 -7.49 -15.88 21.57
C THR A 242 -6.84 -14.64 22.21
N ILE A 243 -7.46 -14.09 23.27
CA ILE A 243 -7.10 -12.81 23.91
C ILE A 243 -5.58 -12.64 24.18
N ARG A 244 -4.88 -13.72 24.55
CA ARG A 244 -3.43 -13.69 24.84
C ARG A 244 -2.51 -13.50 23.62
N SER A 245 -3.04 -13.50 22.40
CA SER A 245 -2.25 -13.51 21.16
C SER A 245 -2.27 -12.22 20.33
N CYS A 246 -3.06 -11.22 20.77
CA CYS A 246 -3.35 -9.96 20.08
C CYS A 246 -2.88 -8.69 20.80
N ILE A 247 -1.90 -8.81 21.69
CA ILE A 247 -1.26 -7.65 22.32
C ILE A 247 -0.13 -7.21 21.39
N PHE A 248 -0.16 -5.92 21.02
CA PHE A 248 0.89 -5.21 20.29
C PHE A 248 1.97 -4.74 21.29
#